data_AF-A0A0Q0A211-F1
#
_entry.id   AF-A0A0Q0A211-F1
#
_cell.length_a   1.000
_cell.length_b   1.000
_cell.length_c   1.000
_cell.angle_alpha   90.00
_cell.angle_beta   90.00
_cell.angle_gamma   90.00
#
_symmetry.space_group_name_H-M   'P 1'
#
loop_
_entity.id
_entity.type
_entity.pdbx_description
1 polymer ?
#
loop_
_entity_poly.entity_id
_entity_poly.type
_entity_poly.pdbx_seq_one_letter_code
_entity_poly.pdbx_strand_id
1 'polypeptide(L)'
;MNLTERYRAYIACLNERRWQDLGDFVDDVQYNGERISVAGYRAMLENDVRIIPDVRFNIDLLVVEASQVAARLIIQLLAAGAISGAGCAWPAHYLF
;
A
#
# COMPACT_ATOMS: atom_id res chain seq x y z
N MET A 1 -9.27 18.97 1.29
CA MET A 1 -9.01 17.83 0.40
C MET A 1 -10.13 16.82 0.61
N ASN A 2 -10.82 16.40 -0.44
CA ASN A 2 -11.87 15.37 -0.34
C ASN A 2 -11.25 13.96 -0.20
N LEU A 3 -12.08 12.95 0.09
CA LEU A 3 -11.59 11.59 0.35
C LEU A 3 -10.92 10.95 -0.88
N THR A 4 -11.39 11.26 -2.09
CA THR A 4 -10.76 10.85 -3.36
C THR A 4 -9.34 11.38 -3.48
N GLU A 5 -9.16 12.69 -3.27
CA GLU A 5 -7.86 13.36 -3.31
C GLU A 5 -6.93 12.83 -2.20
N ARG A 6 -7.46 12.62 -0.99
CA ARG A 6 -6.70 12.07 0.15
C ARG A 6 -6.19 10.67 -0.14
N TYR A 7 -7.02 9.80 -0.71
CA TYR A 7 -6.59 8.44 -1.05
C TYR A 7 -5.55 8.43 -2.18
N ARG A 8 -5.69 9.29 -3.19
CA ARG A 8 -4.67 9.43 -4.25
C ARG A 8 -3.34 9.95 -3.70
N ALA A 9 -3.37 10.93 -2.81
CA ALA A 9 -2.18 11.44 -2.15
C ALA A 9 -1.53 10.39 -1.23
N TYR A 10 -2.32 9.56 -0.55
CA TYR A 10 -1.84 8.39 0.18
C TYR A 10 -1.10 7.40 -0.73
N ILE A 11 -1.68 7.01 -1.87
CA ILE A 11 -1.00 6.12 -2.83
C ILE A 11 0.27 6.76 -3.40
N ALA A 12 0.27 8.06 -3.67
CA ALA A 12 1.48 8.79 -4.08
C ALA A 12 2.57 8.73 -2.99
N CYS A 13 2.20 8.94 -1.72
CA CYS A 13 3.10 8.80 -0.58
C CYS A 13 3.76 7.41 -0.51
N LEU A 14 2.99 6.34 -0.70
CA LEU A 14 3.53 4.97 -0.75
C LEU A 14 4.50 4.79 -1.92
N ASN A 15 4.11 5.27 -3.11
CA ASN A 15 4.90 5.18 -4.33
C ASN A 15 6.21 5.97 -4.28
N GLU A 16 6.23 7.09 -3.54
CA GLU A 16 7.40 7.96 -3.35
C GLU A 16 8.22 7.58 -2.11
N ARG A 17 7.76 6.62 -1.30
CA ARG A 17 8.43 6.10 -0.10
C ARG A 17 8.64 7.20 0.94
N ARG A 18 7.69 8.15 1.00
CA ARG A 18 7.69 9.24 1.98
C ARG A 18 7.15 8.76 3.32
N TRP A 19 7.83 7.79 3.93
CA TRP A 19 7.37 7.12 5.15
C TRP A 19 7.21 8.06 6.36
N GLN A 20 7.95 9.17 6.36
CA GLN A 20 7.80 10.21 7.36
C GLN A 20 6.47 10.98 7.24
N ASP A 21 5.87 11.03 6.04
CA ASP A 21 4.60 11.70 5.76
C ASP A 21 3.40 10.74 5.91
N LEU A 22 3.65 9.45 6.16
CA LEU A 22 2.59 8.42 6.21
C LEU A 22 1.53 8.72 7.27
N GLY A 23 1.94 9.30 8.41
CA GLY A 23 1.04 9.70 9.49
C GLY A 23 0.04 10.78 9.12
N ASP A 24 0.25 11.52 8.03
CA ASP A 24 -0.73 12.49 7.54
C ASP A 24 -1.97 11.82 6.92
N PHE A 25 -1.83 10.54 6.53
CA PHE A 25 -2.84 9.75 5.84
C PHE A 25 -3.50 8.70 6.72
N VAL A 26 -2.74 8.08 7.63
CA VAL A 26 -3.19 6.97 8.48
C VAL A 26 -2.90 7.22 9.96
N ASP A 27 -3.84 6.83 10.82
CA ASP A 27 -3.72 6.84 12.28
C ASP A 27 -3.68 5.38 12.81
N ASP A 28 -4.40 5.05 13.87
CA ASP A 28 -4.59 3.65 14.25
C ASP A 28 -5.35 2.90 13.15
N VAL A 29 -4.71 1.88 12.57
CA VAL A 29 -5.23 1.12 11.44
C VAL A 29 -5.81 -0.21 11.92
N GLN A 30 -6.98 -0.59 11.43
CA GLN A 30 -7.40 -1.98 11.40
C GLN A 30 -6.99 -2.58 10.07
N TYR A 31 -5.99 -3.44 10.10
CA TYR A 31 -5.42 -4.11 8.94
C TYR A 31 -5.83 -5.58 8.96
N ASN A 32 -6.64 -6.03 8.00
CA ASN A 32 -7.19 -7.40 7.95
C ASN A 32 -7.85 -7.87 9.27
N GLY A 33 -8.49 -6.96 9.99
CA GLY A 33 -9.14 -7.23 11.28
C GLY A 33 -8.22 -7.12 12.51
N GLU A 34 -6.91 -6.94 12.31
CA GLU A 34 -5.95 -6.71 13.40
C GLU A 34 -5.67 -5.21 13.57
N ARG A 35 -5.62 -4.74 14.82
CA ARG A 35 -5.24 -3.35 15.10
C ARG A 35 -3.72 -3.22 15.07
N ILE A 36 -3.23 -2.34 14.20
CA ILE A 36 -1.81 -2.03 14.05
C ILE A 36 -1.59 -0.53 14.22
N SER A 37 -0.50 -0.16 14.89
CA SER A 37 -0.09 1.25 14.99
C SER A 37 0.44 1.75 13.65
N VAL A 38 0.47 3.08 13.45
CA VAL A 38 1.12 3.69 12.28
C VAL A 38 2.56 3.19 12.11
N ALA A 39 3.30 3.06 13.22
CA ALA A 39 4.69 2.56 13.19
C ALA A 39 4.77 1.09 12.72
N GLY A 40 3.83 0.25 13.16
CA GLY A 40 3.75 -1.14 12.69
C GLY A 40 3.37 -1.22 11.21
N TYR A 41 2.41 -0.42 10.78
CA TYR A 41 1.97 -0.36 9.38
C TYR A 41 3.10 0.13 8.47
N ARG A 42 3.84 1.16 8.91
CA ARG A 42 5.06 1.62 8.25
C ARG A 42 6.12 0.52 8.14
N ALA A 43 6.40 -0.19 9.23
CA ALA A 43 7.42 -1.24 9.24
C ALA A 43 7.08 -2.38 8.25
N MET A 44 5.78 -2.71 8.12
CA MET A 44 5.30 -3.65 7.11
C MET A 44 5.61 -3.16 5.69
N LEU A 45 5.22 -1.92 5.36
CA LEU A 45 5.46 -1.33 4.03
C LEU A 45 6.97 -1.20 3.70
N GLU A 46 7.78 -0.82 4.68
CA GLU A 46 9.24 -0.73 4.52
C GLU A 46 9.88 -2.10 4.28
N ASN A 47 9.34 -3.17 4.87
CA ASN A 47 9.77 -4.53 4.60
C ASN A 47 9.41 -4.96 3.17
N ASP A 48 8.24 -4.57 2.66
CA ASP A 48 7.81 -4.93 1.30
C ASP A 48 8.67 -4.29 0.25
N VAL A 49 8.95 -3.00 0.40
CA VAL A 49 9.85 -2.28 -0.51
C VAL A 49 11.30 -2.77 -0.37
N ARG A 50 11.69 -3.40 0.74
CA ARG A 50 13.00 -4.07 0.83
C ARG A 50 13.06 -5.35 -0.01
N ILE A 51 11.98 -6.12 -0.02
CA ILE A 51 11.87 -7.37 -0.79
C ILE A 51 11.64 -7.06 -2.28
N ILE A 52 10.86 -6.02 -2.57
CA ILE A 52 10.42 -5.62 -3.91
C ILE A 52 10.64 -4.10 -4.08
N PRO A 53 11.88 -3.63 -4.33
CA PRO A 53 12.24 -2.20 -4.34
C PRO A 53 11.44 -1.33 -5.31
N ASP A 54 11.05 -1.93 -6.43
CA ASP A 54 10.39 -1.32 -7.56
C ASP A 54 8.85 -1.41 -7.49
N VAL A 55 8.28 -1.96 -6.42
CA VAL A 55 6.82 -2.14 -6.29
C VAL A 55 6.08 -0.80 -6.41
N ARG A 56 5.13 -0.72 -7.35
CA ARG A 56 4.27 0.46 -7.52
C ARG A 56 2.80 0.08 -7.40
N PHE A 57 2.06 0.94 -6.73
CA PHE A 57 0.61 0.85 -6.55
C PHE A 57 -0.08 1.77 -7.56
N ASN A 58 -0.83 1.22 -8.50
CA ASN A 58 -1.59 2.01 -9.45
C ASN A 58 -3.08 1.86 -9.19
N ILE A 59 -3.78 2.97 -9.05
CA ILE A 59 -5.24 2.99 -8.88
C ILE A 59 -5.87 2.79 -10.25
N ASP A 60 -6.51 1.65 -10.46
CA ASP A 60 -7.24 1.35 -11.69
C ASP A 60 -8.74 1.68 -11.56
N LEU A 61 -9.32 1.39 -10.39
CA LEU A 61 -10.67 1.84 -10.03
C LEU A 61 -10.64 2.45 -8.64
N LEU A 62 -11.39 3.54 -8.45
CA LEU A 62 -11.60 4.18 -7.16
C LEU A 62 -13.07 4.56 -7.02
N VAL A 63 -13.74 3.97 -6.05
CA VAL A 63 -15.11 4.29 -5.66
C VAL A 63 -15.06 4.92 -4.27
N VAL A 64 -15.71 6.07 -4.13
CA VAL A 64 -15.78 6.81 -2.87
C VAL A 64 -17.23 7.04 -2.54
N GLU A 65 -17.66 6.56 -1.39
CA GLU A 65 -19.02 6.73 -0.88
C GLU A 65 -18.97 7.19 0.57
N ALA A 66 -19.48 8.39 0.83
CA ALA A 66 -19.44 9.06 2.14
C ALA A 66 -18.02 9.06 2.75
N SER A 67 -17.78 8.23 3.77
CA SER A 67 -16.51 8.08 4.49
C SER A 67 -15.72 6.83 4.10
N GLN A 68 -16.11 6.14 3.04
CA GLN A 68 -15.51 4.87 2.62
C GLN A 68 -14.87 4.99 1.25
N VAL A 69 -13.76 4.27 1.09
CA VAL A 69 -13.04 4.10 -0.18
C VAL A 69 -12.96 2.61 -0.49
N ALA A 70 -13.34 2.26 -1.72
CA ALA A 70 -13.00 0.98 -2.32
C ALA A 70 -12.10 1.25 -3.53
N ALA A 71 -11.00 0.53 -3.65
CA ALA A 71 -10.06 0.70 -4.74
C ALA A 71 -9.64 -0.65 -5.32
N ARG A 72 -9.56 -0.72 -6.66
CA ARG A 72 -8.84 -1.79 -7.35
C ARG A 72 -7.44 -1.28 -7.65
N LEU A 73 -6.43 -1.91 -7.07
CA LEU A 73 -5.04 -1.56 -7.29
C LEU A 73 -4.38 -2.57 -8.25
N ILE A 74 -3.65 -2.05 -9.23
CA ILE A 74 -2.73 -2.84 -10.05
C ILE A 74 -1.34 -2.68 -9.48
N ILE A 75 -0.79 -3.77 -8.96
CA ILE A 75 0.57 -3.83 -8.44
C ILE A 75 1.51 -4.05 -9.62
N GLN A 76 2.34 -3.04 -9.91
CA GLN A 76 3.35 -3.12 -10.95
C GLN A 76 4.71 -3.44 -10.35
N LEU A 77 5.37 -4.43 -10.97
CA LEU A 77 6.74 -4.82 -10.71
C LEU A 77 7.53 -4.61 -12.02
N LEU A 78 8.58 -3.82 -11.97
CA LEU A 78 9.61 -3.77 -13.00
C LEU A 78 10.50 -5.01 -12.80
N ALA A 79 10.37 -5.99 -13.69
CA ALA A 79 11.10 -7.24 -13.61
C ALA A 79 12.63 -7.02 -13.49
N ALA A 80 13.16 -7.04 -12.26
CA ALA A 80 14.56 -7.27 -11.99
C ALA A 80 14.76 -8.78 -11.76
N GLY A 81 14.69 -9.55 -12.85
CA GLY A 81 14.91 -11.00 -12.83
C GLY A 81 13.66 -11.83 -12.54
N ALA A 82 13.57 -12.98 -13.19
CA ALA A 82 12.45 -13.89 -13.08
C ALA A 82 12.15 -14.25 -11.61
N ILE A 83 10.95 -13.90 -11.15
CA ILE A 83 10.40 -14.47 -9.93
C ILE A 83 9.80 -15.82 -10.32
N SER A 84 10.63 -16.86 -10.41
CA SER A 84 10.15 -18.23 -10.63
C SER A 84 9.38 -18.68 -9.39
N GLY A 85 8.09 -18.93 -9.56
CA GLY A 85 7.20 -19.40 -8.51
C GLY A 85 7.71 -20.70 -7.89
N ALA A 86 8.28 -20.58 -6.69
CA ALA A 86 8.39 -21.58 -5.63
C ALA A 86 9.34 -21.02 -4.55
N GLY A 87 8.93 -19.99 -3.81
CA GLY A 87 9.73 -19.49 -2.68
C GLY A 87 9.51 -18.04 -2.27
N CYS A 88 9.02 -17.19 -3.16
CA CYS A 88 8.54 -15.86 -2.76
C CYS A 88 7.15 -16.02 -2.12
N ALA A 89 7.13 -16.13 -0.80
CA ALA A 89 5.94 -15.83 -0.04
C ALA A 89 5.58 -14.37 -0.38
N TRP A 90 4.62 -14.18 -1.27
CA TRP A 90 3.91 -12.90 -1.35
C TRP A 90 3.47 -12.59 0.06
N PRO A 91 3.95 -11.50 0.68
CA PRO A 91 3.43 -11.19 1.98
C PRO A 91 1.93 -10.92 1.78
N ALA A 92 1.11 -11.68 2.52
CA ALA A 92 -0.30 -11.93 2.24
C ALA A 92 -1.21 -10.68 2.29
N HIS A 93 -0.62 -9.49 2.41
CA HIS A 93 -1.30 -8.23 2.59
C HIS A 93 -1.73 -7.54 1.28
N TYR A 94 -1.29 -8.01 0.11
CA TYR A 94 -1.69 -7.45 -1.20
C TYR A 94 -2.70 -8.31 -1.98
N LEU A 95 -3.17 -9.42 -1.40
CA LEU A 95 -4.15 -10.32 -2.02
C LEU A 95 -5.56 -10.06 -1.46
N PHE A 96 -6.10 -8.85 -1.65
CA PHE A 96 -7.54 -8.56 -1.60
C PHE A 96 -7.86 -7.42 -2.56
#